data_AF-O29641-F1
#
_entry.id   AF-O29641-F1
#
_cell.length_a   1.000
_cell.length_b   1.000
_cell.length_c   1.000
_cell.angle_alpha   90.00
_cell.angle_beta   90.00
_cell.angle_gamma   90.00
#
_symmetry.space_group_name_H-M   'P 1'
#
loop_
_entity.id
_entity.type
_entity.pdbx_description
1 polymer ?
#
loop_
_entity_poly.entity_id
_entity_poly.type
_entity_poly.pdbx_seq_one_letter_code
_entity_poly.pdbx_strand_id
1 'polypeptide(L)'
;MKEIKEITKKDVQDAEIYLYGSVVEGDYSIGLSDIDVAIVSDVFEDRNRKLEFFGKITKKFFDSPFEFHILTKKEWKMSKRFIRKYRRLDLIT
;
A
#
# COMPACT_ATOMS: atom_id res chain seq x y z
N MET A 1 -2.95 -0.95 -10.62
CA MET A 1 -1.72 -1.41 -9.94
C MET A 1 -0.43 -0.87 -10.57
N LYS A 2 -0.28 -0.86 -11.91
CA LYS A 2 0.91 -0.30 -12.58
C LYS A 2 1.21 1.15 -12.15
N GLU A 3 0.20 2.02 -12.17
CA GLU A 3 0.36 3.43 -11.79
C GLU A 3 0.75 3.63 -10.31
N ILE A 4 0.23 2.80 -9.39
CA ILE A 4 0.65 2.79 -7.98
C ILE A 4 2.16 2.48 -7.91
N LYS A 5 2.63 1.44 -8.60
CA LYS A 5 4.07 1.10 -8.65
C LYS A 5 4.91 2.25 -9.19
N GLU A 6 4.46 2.91 -10.25
CA GLU A 6 5.18 4.04 -10.88
C GLU A 6 5.29 5.24 -9.96
N ILE A 7 4.18 5.67 -9.32
CA ILE A 7 4.17 6.78 -8.37
C ILE A 7 5.06 6.47 -7.17
N THR A 8 4.91 5.27 -6.59
CA THR A 8 5.72 4.83 -5.46
C THR A 8 7.20 4.82 -5.81
N LYS A 9 7.60 4.20 -6.93
CA LYS A 9 9.01 4.11 -7.34
C LYS A 9 9.63 5.48 -7.63
N LYS A 10 8.86 6.41 -8.19
CA LYS A 10 9.32 7.77 -8.49
C LYS A 10 9.61 8.56 -7.22
N ASP A 11 8.76 8.43 -6.21
CA ASP A 11 8.84 9.24 -4.99
C ASP A 11 9.65 8.57 -3.87
N VAL A 12 9.61 7.24 -3.78
CA VAL A 12 10.19 6.42 -2.72
C VAL A 12 10.82 5.18 -3.35
N GLN A 13 12.07 5.33 -3.81
CA GLN A 13 12.75 4.30 -4.61
C GLN A 13 12.95 2.97 -3.87
N ASP A 14 13.06 3.00 -2.54
CA ASP A 14 13.29 1.82 -1.70
C ASP A 14 11.99 1.18 -1.18
N ALA A 15 10.83 1.69 -1.58
CA ALA A 15 9.56 1.20 -1.07
C ALA A 15 9.22 -0.21 -1.56
N GLU A 16 8.63 -0.99 -0.68
CA GLU A 16 8.00 -2.25 -0.99
C GLU A 16 6.49 -2.08 -1.06
N ILE A 17 5.81 -2.79 -1.97
CA ILE A 17 4.35 -2.72 -2.11
C ILE A 17 3.77 -4.10 -1.85
N TYR A 18 2.71 -4.14 -1.05
CA TYR A 18 1.99 -5.36 -0.70
C TYR A 18 0.51 -5.18 -0.93
N LEU A 19 -0.12 -6.20 -1.54
CA LEU A 19 -1.56 -6.40 -1.45
C LEU A 19 -1.86 -7.34 -0.30
N TYR A 20 -2.94 -7.10 0.43
CA TYR A 20 -3.42 -8.02 1.45
C TYR A 20 -4.95 -7.97 1.56
N GLY A 21 -5.50 -8.64 2.57
CA GLY A 21 -6.93 -8.59 2.85
C GLY A 21 -7.78 -9.44 1.89
N SER A 22 -9.06 -9.11 1.84
CA SER A 22 -10.13 -9.89 1.21
C SER A 22 -9.82 -10.30 -0.23
N VAL A 23 -9.24 -9.39 -1.02
CA VAL A 23 -8.88 -9.61 -2.43
C VAL A 23 -7.83 -10.70 -2.59
N VAL A 24 -6.79 -10.70 -1.75
CA VAL A 24 -5.73 -11.74 -1.78
C VAL A 24 -6.24 -13.05 -1.19
N GLU A 25 -7.22 -12.97 -0.30
CA GLU A 25 -7.83 -14.12 0.36
C GLU A 25 -8.87 -14.83 -0.51
N GLY A 26 -9.39 -14.16 -1.55
CA GLY A 26 -10.46 -14.66 -2.41
C GLY A 26 -11.85 -14.47 -1.81
N ASP A 27 -11.98 -13.60 -0.81
CA ASP A 27 -13.19 -13.38 0.01
C ASP A 27 -13.66 -11.92 -0.11
N TYR A 28 -13.70 -11.40 -1.33
CA TYR A 28 -14.08 -10.01 -1.61
C TYR A 28 -15.48 -9.93 -2.24
N SER A 29 -16.16 -8.80 -2.00
CA SER A 29 -17.44 -8.46 -2.59
C SER A 29 -17.31 -7.26 -3.52
N ILE A 30 -17.78 -7.39 -4.76
CA ILE A 30 -17.75 -6.31 -5.75
C ILE A 30 -18.58 -5.13 -5.23
N GLY A 31 -17.96 -3.94 -5.18
CA GLY A 31 -18.60 -2.69 -4.73
C GLY A 31 -18.70 -2.52 -3.21
N LEU A 32 -18.29 -3.50 -2.41
CA LEU A 32 -18.30 -3.43 -0.95
C LEU A 32 -16.92 -3.63 -0.31
N SER A 33 -16.00 -4.30 -1.00
CA SER A 33 -14.65 -4.52 -0.50
C SER A 33 -13.65 -3.53 -1.07
N ASP A 34 -12.79 -3.03 -0.20
CA ASP A 34 -11.59 -2.31 -0.58
C ASP A 34 -10.49 -3.27 -1.07
N ILE A 35 -9.50 -2.69 -1.76
CA ILE A 35 -8.26 -3.32 -2.17
C ILE A 35 -7.16 -2.75 -1.27
N ASP A 36 -6.81 -3.48 -0.22
CA ASP A 36 -5.78 -3.06 0.73
C ASP A 36 -4.38 -3.04 0.10
N VAL A 37 -3.72 -1.90 0.15
CA VAL A 37 -2.36 -1.69 -0.36
C VAL A 37 -1.45 -1.13 0.73
N ALA A 38 -0.47 -1.90 1.17
CA ALA A 38 0.60 -1.39 2.02
C ALA A 38 1.78 -0.93 1.17
N ILE A 39 2.22 0.32 1.38
CA ILE A 39 3.44 0.88 0.80
C ILE A 39 4.41 1.11 1.94
N VAL A 40 5.54 0.42 1.89
CA VAL A 40 6.42 0.20 3.04
C VAL A 40 7.81 0.75 2.78
N SER A 41 8.25 1.74 3.55
CA SER A 41 9.62 2.28 3.55
C SER A 41 9.91 2.95 4.88
N ASP A 42 11.17 2.92 5.33
CA ASP A 42 11.57 3.59 6.58
C ASP A 42 11.66 5.11 6.40
N VAL A 43 11.61 5.63 5.17
CA VAL A 43 11.47 7.08 4.92
C VAL A 43 10.20 7.65 5.57
N PHE A 44 9.20 6.81 5.83
CA PHE A 44 7.94 7.20 6.47
C PHE A 44 8.02 7.31 7.99
N GLU A 45 9.20 7.10 8.59
CA GLU A 45 9.48 7.57 9.95
C GLU A 45 9.38 9.11 10.04
N ASP A 46 9.70 9.81 8.95
CA ASP A 46 9.39 11.23 8.81
C ASP A 46 7.88 11.41 8.57
N ARG A 47 7.21 12.01 9.56
CA ARG A 47 5.77 12.28 9.54
C ARG A 47 5.35 13.17 8.37
N ASN A 48 6.14 14.20 8.02
CA ASN A 48 5.81 15.08 6.90
C ASN A 48 5.91 14.31 5.59
N ARG A 49 6.95 13.48 5.43
CA ARG A 49 7.10 12.63 4.24
C ARG A 49 5.95 11.63 4.09
N LYS A 50 5.56 11.00 5.20
CA LYS A 50 4.41 10.07 5.26
C LYS A 50 3.11 10.76 4.86
N LEU A 51 2.82 11.94 5.41
CA LEU A 51 1.60 12.70 5.10
C LEU A 51 1.58 13.25 3.67
N GLU A 52 2.71 13.76 3.17
CA GLU A 52 2.85 14.23 1.79
C GLU A 52 2.54 13.11 0.79
N PHE A 53 3.19 11.95 0.96
CA PHE A 53 2.99 10.81 0.08
C PHE A 53 1.58 10.23 0.19
N PHE A 54 1.05 10.09 1.41
CA PHE A 54 -0.33 9.63 1.64
C PHE A 54 -1.35 10.55 0.96
N GLY A 55 -1.23 11.87 1.14
CA GLY A 55 -2.11 12.84 0.50
C GLY A 55 -2.03 12.81 -1.02
N LYS A 56 -0.82 12.68 -1.57
CA LYS A 56 -0.61 12.54 -3.02
C LYS A 56 -1.32 11.31 -3.59
N ILE A 57 -1.09 10.14 -2.99
CA ILE A 57 -1.59 8.88 -3.53
C ILE A 57 -3.11 8.75 -3.34
N THR A 58 -3.64 9.11 -2.18
CA THR A 58 -5.09 9.08 -1.93
C THR A 58 -5.84 10.07 -2.81
N LYS A 59 -5.32 11.29 -3.02
CA LYS A 59 -5.92 12.25 -3.96
C LYS A 59 -5.97 11.71 -5.39
N LYS A 60 -4.92 11.01 -5.83
CA LYS A 60 -4.84 10.44 -7.17
C LYS A 60 -5.82 9.29 -7.39
N PHE A 61 -6.10 8.53 -6.34
CA PHE A 61 -6.92 7.32 -6.35
C PHE A 61 -8.24 7.50 -5.57
N PHE A 62 -8.73 8.73 -5.44
CA PHE A 62 -9.87 9.08 -4.60
C PHE A 62 -11.15 8.32 -4.98
N ASP A 63 -11.42 8.16 -6.28
CA ASP A 63 -12.60 7.46 -6.80
C ASP A 63 -12.35 5.97 -7.08
N SER A 64 -11.38 5.37 -6.38
CA SER A 64 -11.01 3.96 -6.56
C SER A 64 -11.16 3.19 -5.26
N PRO A 65 -11.32 1.86 -5.30
CA PRO A 65 -11.49 1.05 -4.10
C PRO A 65 -10.16 0.79 -3.37
N PHE A 66 -9.11 1.59 -3.57
CA PHE A 66 -7.82 1.34 -2.92
C PHE A 66 -7.77 1.96 -1.53
N GLU A 67 -7.55 1.13 -0.51
CA GLU A 67 -7.19 1.60 0.83
C GLU A 67 -5.66 1.56 0.99
N PHE A 68 -5.04 2.72 1.20
CA PHE A 68 -3.58 2.83 1.28
C PHE A 68 -3.09 2.89 2.73
N HIS A 69 -2.16 2.00 3.06
CA HIS A 69 -1.47 1.98 4.34
C HIS A 69 0.00 2.33 4.12
N ILE A 70 0.38 3.54 4.54
CA ILE A 70 1.76 4.04 4.41
C ILE A 70 2.50 3.70 5.70
N LEU A 71 3.45 2.76 5.63
CA LEU A 71 4.02 2.12 6.81
C LEU A 71 5.55 2.11 6.77
N THR A 72 6.17 2.19 7.94
CA THR A 72 7.58 1.80 8.12
C THR A 72 7.72 0.27 8.04
N LYS A 73 8.94 -0.24 7.84
CA LYS A 73 9.16 -1.71 7.86
C LYS A 73 8.79 -2.31 9.21
N LYS A 74 8.99 -1.57 10.30
CA LYS A 74 8.59 -1.96 11.66
C LYS A 74 7.07 -2.07 11.79
N GLU A 75 6.33 -1.05 11.35
CA GLU A 75 4.86 -1.06 11.36
C GLU A 75 4.32 -2.23 10.52
N TRP A 76 4.86 -2.44 9.31
CA TRP A 76 4.46 -3.58 8.46
C TRP A 76 4.71 -4.93 9.13
N LYS A 77 5.86 -5.11 9.78
CA LYS A 77 6.17 -6.34 10.55
C LYS A 77 5.14 -6.61 11.65
N MET A 78 4.61 -5.56 12.28
CA MET A 78 3.56 -5.68 13.30
C MET A 78 2.21 -6.02 12.65
N SER A 79 1.82 -5.32 11.57
CA SER A 79 0.57 -5.59 10.85
C SER A 79 0.48 -7.02 10.34
N LYS A 80 1.59 -7.58 9.84
CA LYS A 80 1.67 -8.98 9.36
C LYS A 80 1.28 -10.03 10.40
N ARG A 81 1.22 -9.70 11.69
CA ARG A 81 0.75 -10.63 12.73
C ARG A 81 -0.76 -10.83 12.70
N PHE A 82 -1.50 -9.90 12.11
CA PHE A 82 -2.96 -9.88 12.04
C PHE A 82 -3.49 -10.10 10.61
N ILE A 83 -2.61 -10.02 9.62
CA ILE A 83 -2.95 -10.24 8.21
C ILE A 83 -2.83 -11.73 7.88
N ARG A 84 -3.92 -12.34 7.41
CA ARG A 84 -3.97 -13.77 7.08
C ARG A 84 -3.27 -14.10 5.76
N LYS A 85 -3.48 -13.32 4.69
CA LYS A 85 -2.71 -13.44 3.44
C LYS A 85 -2.25 -12.09 2.91
N TYR A 86 -1.06 -12.08 2.33
CA TYR A 86 -0.51 -10.93 1.60
C TYR A 86 0.33 -11.40 0.41
N ARG A 87 0.47 -10.53 -0.59
CA ARG A 87 1.32 -10.72 -1.76
C ARG A 87 2.21 -9.50 -1.94
N ARG A 88 3.52 -9.71 -1.98
CA ARG A 88 4.46 -8.66 -2.41
C ARG A 88 4.30 -8.42 -3.90
N LEU A 89 4.26 -7.17 -4.31
CA LEU A 89 4.24 -6.79 -5.71
C LEU A 89 5.65 -6.40 -6.14
N ASP A 90 6.18 -7.11 -7.12
CA ASP A 90 7.46 -6.75 -7.71
C ASP A 90 7.33 -5.44 -8.46
N LEU A 91 8.24 -4.50 -8.20
CA LEU A 91 8.30 -3.20 -8.92
C LEU A 91 8.87 -3.35 -10.35
N ILE A 92 9.12 -4.58 -10.80
CA ILE A 92 9.59 -4.93 -12.13
C ILE A 92 8.47 -5.68 -12.86
N THR A 93 7.61 -4.94 -13.57
CA THR A 93 6.91 -5.39 -14.78
C THR A 93 6.40 -4.19 -15.56
#